data_AF-A0AAE0B0B9-F1
#
_entry.id   AF-A0AAE0B0B9-F1
#
_cell.length_a   1.000
_cell.length_b   1.000
_cell.length_c   1.000
_cell.angle_alpha   90.00
_cell.angle_beta   90.00
_cell.angle_gamma   90.00
#
_symmetry.space_group_name_H-M   'P 1'
#
loop_
_entity.id
_entity.type
_entity.pdbx_description
1 polymer ?
#
loop_
_entity_poly.entity_id
_entity_poly.type
_entity_poly.pdbx_seq_one_letter_code
_entity_poly.pdbx_strand_id
1 'polypeptide(L)'
;MIKKFKHSCKVWLRRIQGLLKQNQDGVQSAVQRALLSLPRHKHIKFISQTAILEFKSGVPDRARSMFEGILREYPKRTDLWSIYLDQEIRLGDMDLIRSLFERAISLSLPPKRMKFLFKKYLEYEKSQGEDARIEYVKQKAMEYVESTIAS
;
A
#
# COMPACT_ATOMS: atom_id res chain seq x y z
N MET A 1 4.37 26.62 -16.33
CA MET A 1 5.31 25.48 -16.14
C MET A 1 4.70 24.09 -16.36
N ILE A 2 3.44 23.81 -15.97
CA ILE A 2 2.84 22.46 -16.08
C ILE A 2 2.53 22.05 -17.53
N LYS A 3 2.13 22.99 -18.41
CA LYS A 3 1.83 22.69 -19.83
C LYS A 3 3.00 22.06 -20.59
N LYS A 4 4.25 22.43 -20.28
CA LYS A 4 5.47 21.96 -20.96
C LYS A 4 5.99 20.60 -20.44
N PHE A 5 5.61 20.19 -19.23
CA PHE A 5 6.08 18.96 -18.58
C PHE A 5 4.95 18.08 -18.03
N LYS A 6 3.76 18.13 -18.65
CA LYS A 6 2.54 17.42 -18.23
C LYS A 6 2.69 15.89 -18.14
N HIS A 7 3.70 15.31 -18.79
CA HIS A 7 4.00 13.87 -18.74
C HIS A 7 5.00 13.46 -17.63
N SER A 8 5.43 14.41 -16.78
CA SER A 8 6.38 14.17 -15.70
C SER A 8 5.67 13.95 -14.36
N CYS A 9 5.77 12.73 -13.80
CA CYS A 9 5.24 12.43 -12.46
C CYS A 9 5.81 13.37 -11.39
N LYS A 10 7.11 13.73 -11.50
CA LYS A 10 7.78 14.61 -10.52
C LYS A 10 7.11 15.99 -10.44
N VAL A 11 6.67 16.54 -11.57
CA VAL A 11 6.02 17.85 -11.62
C VAL A 11 4.65 17.79 -10.95
N TRP A 12 3.87 16.73 -11.21
CA TRP A 12 2.57 16.53 -10.56
C TRP A 12 2.70 16.27 -9.07
N LEU A 13 3.69 15.48 -8.64
CA LEU A 13 3.93 15.22 -7.22
C LEU A 13 4.34 16.48 -6.46
N ARG A 14 5.19 17.35 -7.06
CA ARG A 14 5.51 18.65 -6.46
C ARG A 14 4.27 19.54 -6.32
N ARG A 15 3.38 19.52 -7.32
CA ARG A 15 2.11 20.26 -7.24
C ARG A 15 1.24 19.73 -6.10
N ILE A 16 1.07 18.42 -6.00
CA ILE A 16 0.28 17.78 -4.93
C ILE A 16 0.88 18.11 -3.56
N GLN A 17 2.19 17.99 -3.40
CA GLN A 17 2.86 18.34 -2.15
C GLN A 17 2.63 19.82 -1.78
N GLY A 18 2.61 20.73 -2.76
CA GLY A 18 2.27 22.14 -2.55
C GLY A 18 0.83 22.32 -2.05
N LEU A 19 -0.13 21.63 -2.67
CA LEU A 19 -1.54 21.66 -2.26
C LEU A 19 -1.74 21.14 -0.83
N LEU A 20 -1.08 20.02 -0.50
CA LEU A 20 -1.13 19.42 0.83
C LEU A 20 -0.53 20.34 1.90
N LYS A 21 0.60 21.00 1.60
CA LYS A 21 1.20 21.98 2.54
C LYS A 21 0.32 23.20 2.79
N GLN A 22 -0.47 23.60 1.82
CA GLN A 22 -1.38 24.75 1.93
C GLN A 22 -2.76 24.35 2.46
N ASN A 23 -2.96 23.08 2.82
CA ASN A 23 -4.26 22.49 3.20
C ASN A 23 -5.39 22.83 2.21
N GLN A 24 -5.06 22.87 0.92
CA GLN A 24 -6.03 23.22 -0.12
C GLN A 24 -6.78 21.98 -0.60
N ASP A 25 -8.10 22.11 -0.67
CA ASP A 25 -8.92 21.16 -1.40
C ASP A 25 -8.62 21.21 -2.89
N GLY A 26 -8.53 20.03 -3.51
CA GLY A 26 -8.21 19.91 -4.94
C GLY A 26 -7.10 18.91 -5.27
N VAL A 27 -6.55 18.19 -4.29
CA VAL A 27 -5.60 17.10 -4.54
C VAL A 27 -6.20 16.05 -5.47
N GLN A 28 -7.44 15.61 -5.21
CA GLN A 28 -8.14 14.66 -6.07
C GLN A 28 -8.29 15.17 -7.52
N SER A 29 -8.64 16.44 -7.71
CA SER A 29 -8.73 17.04 -9.04
C SER A 29 -7.36 17.13 -9.74
N ALA A 30 -6.29 17.40 -8.99
CA ALA A 30 -4.92 17.39 -9.51
C ALA A 30 -4.48 15.97 -9.90
N VAL A 31 -4.85 14.96 -9.11
CA VAL A 31 -4.60 13.54 -9.40
C VAL A 31 -5.33 13.13 -10.68
N GLN A 32 -6.63 13.42 -10.80
CA GLN A 32 -7.41 13.11 -12.02
C GLN A 32 -6.78 13.74 -13.27
N ARG A 33 -6.43 15.03 -13.20
CA ARG A 33 -5.75 15.73 -14.32
C ARG A 33 -4.38 15.13 -14.65
N ALA A 34 -3.64 14.67 -13.64
CA ALA A 34 -2.38 13.99 -13.83
C ALA A 34 -2.58 12.63 -14.53
N LEU A 35 -3.58 11.85 -14.14
CA LEU A 35 -3.88 10.55 -14.78
C LEU A 35 -4.30 10.69 -16.25
N LEU A 36 -5.02 11.76 -16.61
CA LEU A 36 -5.33 12.09 -18.00
C LEU A 36 -4.08 12.46 -18.82
N SER A 37 -3.06 13.03 -18.17
CA SER A 37 -1.84 13.51 -18.84
C SER A 37 -0.71 12.47 -18.86
N LEU A 38 -0.64 11.59 -17.86
CA LEU A 38 0.43 10.63 -17.69
C LEU A 38 0.19 9.36 -18.52
N PRO A 39 1.24 8.74 -19.08
CA PRO A 39 1.13 7.40 -19.64
C PRO A 39 0.69 6.38 -18.59
N ARG A 40 -0.14 5.39 -18.99
CA ARG A 40 -0.72 4.37 -18.10
C ARG A 40 0.31 3.63 -17.24
N HIS A 41 1.46 3.26 -17.81
CA HIS A 41 2.53 2.56 -17.07
C HIS A 41 3.12 3.38 -15.90
N LYS A 42 2.86 4.70 -15.83
CA LYS A 42 3.28 5.56 -14.72
C LYS A 42 2.19 5.76 -13.67
N HIS A 43 0.95 5.38 -13.94
CA HIS A 43 -0.20 5.64 -13.07
C HIS A 43 -0.02 5.01 -11.70
N ILE A 44 0.29 3.71 -11.64
CA ILE A 44 0.49 2.99 -10.37
C ILE A 44 1.55 3.69 -9.51
N LYS A 45 2.72 3.98 -10.09
CA LYS A 45 3.81 4.68 -9.39
C LYS A 45 3.40 6.07 -8.92
N PHE A 46 2.65 6.80 -9.73
CA PHE A 46 2.20 8.14 -9.39
C PHE A 46 1.16 8.14 -8.27
N ILE A 47 0.17 7.23 -8.32
CA ILE A 47 -0.88 7.10 -7.32
C ILE A 47 -0.26 6.63 -6.00
N SER A 48 0.61 5.62 -6.00
CA SER A 48 1.26 5.16 -4.76
C SER A 48 2.13 6.24 -4.11
N GLN A 49 2.87 7.02 -4.90
CA GLN A 49 3.64 8.16 -4.39
C GLN A 49 2.73 9.28 -3.86
N THR A 50 1.57 9.49 -4.47
CA THR A 50 0.58 10.46 -3.99
C THR A 50 -0.02 10.01 -2.66
N ALA A 51 -0.41 8.74 -2.54
CA ALA A 51 -0.94 8.17 -1.30
C ALA A 51 0.07 8.28 -0.15
N ILE A 52 1.35 8.02 -0.39
CA ILE A 52 2.41 8.24 0.61
C ILE A 52 2.50 9.72 1.04
N LEU A 53 2.27 10.68 0.13
CA LEU A 53 2.24 12.10 0.50
C LEU A 53 1.02 12.42 1.37
N GLU A 54 -0.16 11.88 1.06
CA GLU A 54 -1.40 12.04 1.83
C GLU A 54 -1.28 11.45 3.25
N PHE A 55 -0.65 10.29 3.40
CA PHE A 55 -0.30 9.72 4.71
C PHE A 55 0.58 10.67 5.53
N LYS A 56 1.60 11.27 4.89
CA LYS A 56 2.53 12.20 5.55
C LYS A 56 1.91 13.55 5.89
N SER A 57 0.86 13.97 5.19
CA SER A 57 0.13 15.21 5.47
C SER A 57 -0.98 15.03 6.51
N GLY A 58 -1.19 13.81 7.03
CA GLY A 58 -2.16 13.55 8.09
C GLY A 58 -3.59 13.27 7.60
N VAL A 59 -3.77 12.90 6.33
CA VAL A 59 -5.09 12.51 5.78
C VAL A 59 -5.06 11.04 5.35
N PRO A 60 -5.05 10.09 6.31
CA PRO A 60 -4.86 8.68 6.03
C PRO A 60 -6.00 8.08 5.18
N ASP A 61 -7.24 8.53 5.34
CA ASP A 61 -8.39 7.96 4.63
C ASP A 61 -8.33 8.15 3.11
N ARG A 62 -7.81 9.30 2.66
CA ARG A 62 -7.56 9.54 1.23
C ARG A 62 -6.47 8.61 0.71
N ALA A 63 -5.41 8.41 1.48
CA ALA A 63 -4.32 7.52 1.12
C ALA A 63 -4.76 6.05 1.07
N ARG A 64 -5.53 5.59 2.06
CA ARG A 64 -6.17 4.27 2.11
C ARG A 64 -7.02 4.04 0.88
N SER A 65 -7.91 4.99 0.56
CA SER A 65 -8.77 4.91 -0.64
C SER A 65 -7.96 4.72 -1.94
N MET A 66 -6.80 5.38 -2.06
CA MET A 66 -5.91 5.20 -3.20
C MET A 66 -5.27 3.81 -3.24
N PHE A 67 -4.74 3.31 -2.11
CA PHE A 67 -4.15 1.97 -2.05
C PHE A 67 -5.19 0.87 -2.28
N GLU A 68 -6.37 0.98 -1.67
CA GLU A 68 -7.49 0.06 -1.87
C GLU A 68 -7.93 0.03 -3.33
N GLY A 69 -7.96 1.18 -4.00
CA GLY A 69 -8.24 1.26 -5.44
C GLY A 69 -7.21 0.50 -6.28
N ILE A 70 -5.91 0.70 -6.01
CA ILE A 70 -4.86 0.00 -6.77
C ILE A 70 -4.87 -1.51 -6.47
N LEU A 71 -5.04 -1.91 -5.21
CA LEU A 71 -5.02 -3.31 -4.80
C LEU A 71 -6.27 -4.08 -5.24
N ARG A 72 -7.39 -3.39 -5.47
CA ARG A 72 -8.57 -3.98 -6.11
C ARG A 72 -8.28 -4.38 -7.56
N GLU A 73 -7.57 -3.55 -8.30
CA GLU A 73 -7.23 -3.81 -9.72
C GLU A 73 -6.01 -4.75 -9.84
N TYR A 74 -5.04 -4.63 -8.93
CA TYR A 74 -3.77 -5.36 -8.95
C TYR A 74 -3.49 -6.09 -7.64
N PRO A 75 -4.35 -7.04 -7.21
CA PRO A 75 -4.26 -7.67 -5.89
C PRO A 75 -2.96 -8.45 -5.67
N LYS A 76 -2.31 -8.94 -6.74
CA LYS A 76 -1.08 -9.74 -6.65
C LYS A 76 0.22 -8.92 -6.59
N ARG A 77 0.14 -7.59 -6.51
CA ARG A 77 1.29 -6.67 -6.40
C ARG A 77 1.78 -6.55 -4.96
N THR A 78 2.59 -7.50 -4.52
CA THR A 78 3.12 -7.55 -3.15
C THR A 78 3.99 -6.37 -2.77
N ASP A 79 4.59 -5.69 -3.75
CA ASP A 79 5.31 -4.43 -3.54
C ASP A 79 4.37 -3.32 -3.02
N LEU A 80 3.14 -3.24 -3.55
CA LEU A 80 2.14 -2.27 -3.11
C LEU A 80 1.55 -2.63 -1.74
N TRP A 81 1.31 -3.91 -1.49
CA TRP A 81 0.93 -4.40 -0.16
C TRP A 81 1.97 -4.02 0.90
N SER A 82 3.26 -4.24 0.61
CA SER A 82 4.33 -3.87 1.54
C SER A 82 4.30 -2.39 1.85
N ILE A 83 4.21 -1.53 0.82
CA ILE A 83 4.20 -0.08 1.01
C ILE A 83 3.00 0.32 1.87
N TYR A 84 1.81 -0.23 1.61
CA TYR A 84 0.61 0.10 2.36
C TYR A 84 0.71 -0.34 3.83
N LEU A 85 1.13 -1.58 4.08
CA LEU A 85 1.41 -2.09 5.42
C LEU A 85 2.44 -1.22 6.15
N ASP A 86 3.51 -0.79 5.47
CA ASP A 86 4.51 0.10 6.05
C ASP A 86 3.95 1.48 6.43
N GLN A 87 2.92 1.98 5.73
CA GLN A 87 2.25 3.23 6.13
C GLN A 87 1.34 3.01 7.33
N GLU A 88 0.53 1.95 7.36
CA GLU A 88 -0.37 1.68 8.48
C GLU A 88 0.38 1.31 9.77
N ILE A 89 1.47 0.56 9.68
CA ILE A 89 2.35 0.27 10.83
C ILE A 89 2.88 1.57 11.46
N ARG A 90 3.15 2.59 10.65
CA ARG A 90 3.58 3.90 11.16
C ARG A 90 2.47 4.69 11.83
N LEU A 91 1.21 4.44 11.49
CA LEU A 91 0.05 5.05 12.14
C LEU A 91 -0.31 4.31 13.44
N GLY A 92 -0.01 3.02 13.54
CA GLY A 92 -0.07 2.25 14.79
C GLY A 92 -1.45 1.70 15.15
N ASP A 93 -2.42 1.73 14.23
CA ASP A 93 -3.73 1.09 14.43
C ASP A 93 -3.60 -0.44 14.28
N MET A 94 -3.44 -1.14 15.39
CA MET A 94 -3.18 -2.58 15.42
C MET A 94 -4.26 -3.41 14.74
N ASP A 95 -5.53 -3.07 14.95
CA ASP A 95 -6.65 -3.82 14.38
C ASP A 95 -6.67 -3.69 12.86
N LEU A 96 -6.43 -2.47 12.35
CA LEU A 96 -6.33 -2.22 10.93
C LEU A 96 -5.11 -2.92 10.31
N ILE A 97 -3.94 -2.86 10.97
CA ILE A 97 -2.71 -3.50 10.50
C ILE A 97 -2.90 -5.02 10.40
N ARG A 98 -3.46 -5.65 11.44
CA ARG A 98 -3.74 -7.09 11.47
C ARG A 98 -4.74 -7.47 10.38
N SER A 99 -5.85 -6.74 10.27
CA SER A 99 -6.84 -6.95 9.19
C SER A 99 -6.19 -6.86 7.80
N LEU A 100 -5.29 -5.90 7.59
CA LEU A 100 -4.59 -5.72 6.32
C LEU A 100 -3.61 -6.88 6.05
N PHE A 101 -2.92 -7.41 7.07
CA PHE A 101 -2.09 -8.60 6.95
C PHE A 101 -2.93 -9.85 6.61
N GLU A 102 -4.05 -10.10 7.31
CA GLU A 102 -4.95 -11.24 7.02
C GLU A 102 -5.44 -11.20 5.56
N ARG A 103 -5.81 -10.00 5.07
CA ARG A 103 -6.18 -9.80 3.66
C ARG A 103 -5.01 -10.08 2.70
N ALA A 104 -3.80 -9.71 3.06
CA ALA A 104 -2.63 -9.95 2.21
C ALA A 104 -2.27 -11.44 2.12
N ILE A 105 -2.34 -12.19 3.23
CA ILE A 105 -1.99 -13.62 3.28
C ILE A 105 -3.09 -14.55 2.77
N SER A 106 -4.33 -14.08 2.63
CA SER A 106 -5.43 -14.84 2.01
C SER A 106 -5.40 -14.84 0.48
N LEU A 107 -4.46 -14.12 -0.14
CA LEU A 107 -4.33 -14.07 -1.59
C LEU A 107 -3.70 -15.35 -2.16
N SER A 108 -4.17 -15.80 -3.33
CA SER A 108 -3.47 -16.82 -4.10
C SER A 108 -2.22 -16.23 -4.78
N LEU A 109 -1.06 -16.43 -4.16
CA LEU A 109 0.24 -15.92 -4.60
C LEU A 109 1.25 -17.06 -4.79
N PRO A 110 2.32 -16.88 -5.57
CA PRO A 110 3.43 -17.84 -5.61
C PRO A 110 4.16 -17.91 -4.25
N PRO A 111 4.71 -19.07 -3.85
CA PRO A 111 5.37 -19.27 -2.55
C PRO A 111 6.41 -18.21 -2.19
N LYS A 112 7.23 -17.76 -3.15
CA LYS A 112 8.24 -16.70 -2.93
C LYS A 112 7.62 -15.38 -2.47
N ARG A 113 6.48 -14.99 -3.05
CA ARG A 113 5.77 -13.75 -2.70
C ARG A 113 5.01 -13.89 -1.39
N MET A 114 4.39 -15.05 -1.16
CA MET A 114 3.68 -15.33 0.08
C MET A 114 4.64 -15.38 1.29
N LYS A 115 5.80 -16.03 1.14
CA LYS A 115 6.87 -16.05 2.14
C LYS A 115 7.31 -14.65 2.55
N PHE A 116 7.38 -13.72 1.60
CA PHE A 116 7.73 -12.32 1.90
C PHE A 116 6.67 -11.65 2.80
N LEU A 117 5.38 -11.86 2.53
CA LEU A 117 4.29 -11.30 3.34
C LEU A 117 4.26 -11.93 4.74
N PHE A 118 4.36 -13.26 4.85
CA PHE A 118 4.43 -13.93 6.16
C PHE A 118 5.63 -13.49 6.99
N LYS A 119 6.80 -13.34 6.37
CA LYS A 119 8.00 -12.84 7.07
C LYS A 119 7.74 -11.45 7.66
N LYS A 120 7.16 -10.54 6.88
CA LYS A 120 6.81 -9.18 7.33
C LYS A 120 5.78 -9.22 8.46
N TYR A 121 4.78 -10.10 8.38
CA TYR A 121 3.75 -10.24 9.41
C TYR A 121 4.34 -10.77 10.72
N LEU A 122 5.21 -11.78 10.65
CA LEU A 122 5.93 -12.30 11.81
C LEU A 122 6.83 -11.25 12.46
N GLU A 123 7.53 -10.43 11.65
CA GLU A 123 8.34 -9.32 12.16
C GLU A 123 7.47 -8.27 12.88
N TYR A 124 6.29 -7.97 12.35
CA TYR A 124 5.32 -7.09 13.00
C TYR A 124 4.83 -7.65 14.33
N GLU A 125 4.29 -8.87 14.39
CA GLU A 125 3.78 -9.43 15.65
C GLU A 125 4.90 -9.61 16.70
N LYS A 126 6.13 -9.95 16.27
CA LYS A 126 7.31 -9.95 17.17
C LYS A 126 7.61 -8.60 17.78
N SER A 127 7.39 -7.51 17.04
CA SER A 127 7.56 -6.15 17.54
C SER A 127 6.46 -5.73 18.51
N GLN A 128 5.28 -6.36 18.46
CA GLN A 128 4.20 -6.14 19.42
C GLN A 128 4.39 -6.97 20.70
N GLY A 129 5.10 -8.11 20.61
CA GLY A 129 5.40 -8.98 21.76
C GLY A 129 4.28 -9.96 22.13
N GLU A 130 3.33 -10.23 21.22
CA GLU A 130 2.24 -11.17 21.44
C GLU A 130 2.58 -12.59 20.94
N ASP A 131 3.06 -13.46 21.82
CA ASP A 131 3.48 -14.83 21.47
C ASP A 131 2.36 -15.66 20.81
N ALA A 132 1.12 -15.52 21.29
CA ALA A 132 -0.04 -16.20 20.71
C ALA A 132 -0.25 -15.82 19.24
N ARG A 133 -0.06 -14.55 18.89
CA ARG A 133 -0.18 -14.07 17.50
C ARG A 133 0.99 -14.52 16.65
N ILE A 134 2.20 -14.53 17.20
CA ILE A 134 3.38 -15.05 16.50
C ILE A 134 3.15 -16.51 16.11
N GLU A 135 2.62 -17.34 17.03
CA GLU A 135 2.34 -18.74 16.75
C GLU A 135 1.19 -18.90 15.74
N TYR A 136 0.12 -18.11 15.86
CA TYR A 136 -0.95 -18.06 14.88
C TYR A 136 -0.43 -17.79 13.45
N VAL A 137 0.46 -16.81 13.29
CA VAL A 137 1.01 -16.49 11.96
C VAL A 137 1.92 -17.61 11.44
N LYS A 138 2.68 -18.29 12.30
CA LYS A 138 3.46 -19.46 11.88
C LYS A 138 2.56 -20.61 11.42
N GLN A 139 1.49 -20.89 12.16
CA GLN A 139 0.53 -21.92 11.80
C GLN A 139 -0.10 -21.62 10.43
N LYS A 140 -0.54 -20.37 10.20
CA LYS A 140 -1.05 -19.93 8.89
C LYS A 140 -0.04 -20.11 7.76
N ALA A 141 1.24 -19.88 8.03
CA ALA A 141 2.29 -20.09 7.05
C ALA A 141 2.49 -21.58 6.73
N MET A 142 2.39 -22.47 7.73
CA MET A 142 2.46 -23.92 7.53
C MET A 142 1.26 -24.44 6.73
N GLU A 143 0.04 -24.04 7.10
CA GLU A 143 -1.21 -24.36 6.38
C GLU A 143 -1.10 -23.97 4.90
N TYR A 144 -0.57 -22.77 4.62
CA TYR A 144 -0.33 -22.32 3.25
C TYR A 144 0.64 -23.26 2.52
N VAL A 145 1.77 -23.62 3.14
CA VAL A 145 2.77 -24.52 2.51
C VAL A 145 2.17 -25.89 2.21
N GLU A 146 1.45 -26.48 3.16
CA GLU A 146 0.76 -27.76 2.99
C GLU A 146 -0.24 -27.70 1.82
N SER A 147 -1.07 -26.65 1.75
CA SER A 147 -2.02 -26.47 0.66
C SER A 147 -1.34 -26.32 -0.71
N THR A 148 -0.16 -25.69 -0.76
CA THR A 148 0.61 -25.56 -2.01
C THR A 148 1.32 -26.83 -2.44
N ILE A 149 1.56 -27.78 -1.52
CA ILE A 149 2.16 -29.09 -1.84
C ILE A 149 1.07 -30.08 -2.27
N ALA A 150 -0.13 -29.94 -1.73
CA ALA A 150 -1.28 -30.79 -2.06
C ALA A 150 -2.00 -30.42 -3.38
N SER A 151 -1.62 -29.31 -4.03
CA SER A 151 -2.19 -28.82 -5.29
C SER A 151 -1.25 -29.01 -6.47
#